data_AF-A0A9N9K8G9-F1
#
_entry.id   AF-A0A9N9K8G9-F1
#
_cell.length_a   1.000
_cell.length_b   1.000
_cell.length_c   1.000
_cell.angle_alpha   90.00
_cell.angle_beta   90.00
_cell.angle_gamma   90.00
#
_symmetry.space_group_name_H-M   'P 1'
#
loop_
_entity.id
_entity.type
_entity.pdbx_description
1 polymer ?
#
loop_
_entity_poly.entity_id
_entity_poly.type
_entity_poly.pdbx_seq_one_letter_code
_entity_poly.pdbx_strand_id
1 'polypeptide(L)' 'NLIVAAAILEDETEAIFEWVLQELKNSCDITPVVLYSDADPAMLSAV' A
#
# COMPACT_ATOMS: atom_id res chain seq x y z
N ASN A 1 -7.76 13.03 -8.20
CA ASN A 1 -7.24 11.75 -7.67
C ASN A 1 -8.40 10.88 -7.23
N LEU A 2 -8.50 9.69 -7.81
CA LEU A 2 -9.44 8.66 -7.37
C LEU A 2 -8.74 7.84 -6.28
N ILE A 3 -9.39 7.66 -5.12
CA ILE A 3 -8.92 6.73 -4.10
C ILE A 3 -9.38 5.34 -4.54
N VAL A 4 -8.43 4.44 -4.80
CA VAL A 4 -8.71 3.09 -5.34
C VAL A 4 -8.78 2.02 -4.25
N ALA A 5 -8.20 2.27 -3.08
CA ALA A 5 -8.24 1.36 -1.93
C ALA A 5 -7.96 2.08 -0.61
N ALA A 6 -8.37 1.44 0.50
CA ALA A 6 -8.01 1.78 1.86
C ALA A 6 -7.85 0.48 2.66
N ALA A 7 -6.87 0.42 3.56
CA ALA A 7 -6.62 -0.71 4.43
C ALA A 7 -6.47 -0.23 5.87
N ILE A 8 -6.98 -1.02 6.83
CA ILE A 8 -6.70 -0.85 8.26
C ILE A 8 -5.74 -1.96 8.62
N LEU A 9 -4.55 -1.58 9.09
CA LEU A 9 -3.50 -2.52 9.45
C LEU A 9 -3.37 -2.51 10.98
N GLU A 10 -3.28 -3.71 11.56
CA GLU A 10 -3.02 -3.87 13.00
C GLU A 10 -1.53 -3.64 13.29
N ASP A 11 -0.66 -4.19 12.43
CA ASP A 11 0.80 -4.05 12.50
C ASP A 11 1.34 -3.40 11.22
N GLU A 12 2.03 -2.28 11.38
CA GLU A 12 2.71 -1.56 10.31
C GLU A 12 4.12 -2.13 10.13
N THR A 13 4.20 -3.24 9.38
CA THR A 13 5.48 -3.89 9.05
C THR A 13 5.68 -3.98 7.55
N GLU A 14 6.93 -4.04 7.11
CA GLU A 14 7.31 -4.10 5.69
C GLU A 14 6.60 -5.26 4.98
N ALA A 15 6.58 -6.45 5.57
CA ALA A 15 5.91 -7.62 5.02
C ALA A 15 4.40 -7.44 4.86
N ILE A 16 3.75 -6.73 5.78
CA ILE A 16 2.30 -6.44 5.69
C ILE A 16 2.04 -5.40 4.60
N PHE A 17 2.86 -4.35 4.52
CA PHE A 17 2.76 -3.35 3.45
C PHE A 17 2.97 -3.97 2.06
N GLU A 18 4.00 -4.80 1.90
CA GLU A 18 4.25 -5.54 0.64
C GLU A 18 3.03 -6.38 0.26
N TRP A 19 2.48 -7.14 1.22
CA TRP A 19 1.31 -7.97 0.98
C TRP A 19 0.10 -7.15 0.52
N VAL A 20 -0.20 -6.02 1.20
CA VAL A 20 -1.32 -5.14 0.83
C VAL A 20 -1.14 -4.55 -0.57
N LEU A 21 0.07 -4.10 -0.91
CA LEU A 21 0.37 -3.53 -2.23
C LEU A 21 0.24 -4.58 -3.33
N GLN A 22 0.66 -5.82 -3.09
CA GLN A 22 0.47 -6.94 -4.02
C GLN A 22 -1.02 -7.28 -4.18
N GLU A 23 -1.79 -7.35 -3.10
CA GLU A 23 -3.23 -7.61 -3.19
C GLU A 23 -3.96 -6.50 -3.94
N LEU A 24 -3.58 -5.23 -3.73
CA LEU A 24 -4.12 -4.11 -4.49
C LEU A 24 -3.81 -4.24 -5.99
N LYS A 25 -2.58 -4.61 -6.34
CA LYS A 25 -2.17 -4.84 -7.72
C LYS A 25 -2.89 -6.02 -8.36
N ASN A 26 -3.16 -7.08 -7.60
CA ASN A 26 -3.86 -8.26 -8.10
C ASN A 26 -5.37 -8.02 -8.24
N SER A 27 -5.94 -7.15 -7.40
CA SER A 27 -7.39 -6.88 -7.37
C SER A 27 -7.84 -5.77 -8.32
N CYS A 28 -6.92 -4.94 -8.83
CA CYS A 28 -7.26 -3.81 -9.67
C CYS A 28 -6.30 -3.67 -10.86
N ASP A 29 -6.86 -3.41 -12.04
CA ASP A 29 -6.09 -3.18 -13.28
C ASP A 29 -5.62 -1.72 -13.41
N ILE A 30 -5.50 -1.02 -12.27
CA ILE A 30 -5.06 0.37 -12.17
C ILE A 30 -3.64 0.36 -11.64
N THR A 31 -2.73 1.02 -12.34
CA THR A 31 -1.38 1.27 -11.84
C THR A 31 -1.41 2.52 -10.95
N PRO A 32 -1.17 2.42 -9.63
CA PRO A 32 -1.09 3.60 -8.78
C PRO A 32 0.12 4.44 -9.19
N VAL A 33 -0.07 5.75 -9.32
CA VAL A 33 0.99 6.71 -9.70
C VAL A 33 1.54 7.46 -8.48
N VAL A 34 0.73 7.55 -7.41
CA VAL A 34 1.08 8.28 -6.19
C VAL A 34 0.55 7.50 -4.99
N LEU A 35 1.43 7.29 -4.01
CA LEU A 35 1.12 6.74 -2.70
C LEU A 35 1.18 7.89 -1.68
N TYR A 36 0.15 8.04 -0.87
CA TYR A 36 0.16 8.97 0.27
C TYR A 36 0.31 8.16 1.55
N SER A 37 1.36 8.43 2.32
CA SER A 37 1.57 7.86 3.64
C SER A 37 1.97 8.93 4.65
N ASP A 38 1.98 8.56 5.92
CA ASP A 38 2.53 9.33 7.02
C ASP A 38 4.07 9.21 7.15
N ALA A 39 4.71 8.65 6.11
CA ALA A 39 6.16 8.41 6.01
C ALA A 39 6.72 7.36 6.99
N ASP A 40 5.93 6.34 7.32
CA ASP A 40 6.42 5.16 8.03
C ASP A 40 7.63 4.51 7.28
N PRO A 41 8.76 4.24 7.96
CA PRO A 41 9.94 3.65 7.34
C PRO A 41 9.70 2.27 6.71
N ALA A 42 8.85 1.45 7.31
CA ALA A 42 8.54 0.12 6.79
C ALA A 42 7.69 0.21 5.51
N MET A 43 6.81 1.20 5.42
CA MET A 43 6.08 1.51 4.19
C MET A 43 7.01 2.01 3.08
N LEU A 44 8.03 2.80 3.41
CA LEU A 44 9.04 3.25 2.43
C LEU A 44 9.91 2.11 1.90
N SER A 45 10.19 1.09 2.72
CA SER A 45 10.94 -0.11 2.27
C SER A 45 10.10 -1.03 1.38
N ALA A 46 8.78 -1.08 1.58
CA ALA A 46 7.87 -2.01 0.90
C ALA A 46 7.43 -1.57 -0.52
N VAL A 47 7.68 -0.32 -0.91
CA VAL A 47 7.26 0.29 -2.20
C VAL A 47 8.35 0.16 -3.24
#